data_AF-A0A4P8KZ98-F1
#
_entry.id   AF-A0A4P8KZ98-F1
#
_cell.length_a   1.000
_cell.length_b   1.000
_cell.length_c   1.000
_cell.angle_alpha   90.00
_cell.angle_beta   90.00
_cell.angle_gamma   90.00
#
_symmetry.space_group_name_H-M   'P 1'
#
loop_
_entity.id
_entity.type
_entity.pdbx_description
1 polymer ?
#
loop_
_entity_poly.entity_id
_entity_poly.type
_entity_poly.pdbx_seq_one_letter_code
_entity_poly.pdbx_strand_id
1 'polypeptide(L)'
;MLFPRLIHPLVGWIEGRHRLKPNWEVTRIVSIPLRSLLDPSAYTRYRLYVDPQVAAKLNRTTQDFLCFLYQDGVDVEVLWGATLRIVLLFLEKIFGFTPPDVSSRPFVPGILDEAYLNGRL
;
A
#
# COMPACT_ATOMS: atom_id res chain seq x y z
N MET A 1 -12.21 6.46 -25.46
CA MET A 1 -12.45 5.20 -24.70
C MET A 1 -11.27 5.01 -23.74
N LEU A 2 -11.53 4.87 -22.43
CA LEU A 2 -10.47 4.49 -21.48
C LEU A 2 -10.18 3.00 -21.67
N PHE A 3 -8.94 2.65 -21.98
CA PHE A 3 -8.50 1.25 -21.93
C PHE A 3 -8.56 0.76 -20.47
N PRO A 4 -9.28 -0.35 -20.16
CA PRO A 4 -9.26 -0.90 -18.82
C PRO A 4 -7.83 -1.34 -18.48
N ARG A 5 -7.23 -0.71 -17.47
CA ARG A 5 -5.93 -1.12 -16.96
C ARG A 5 -6.13 -2.34 -16.07
N LEU A 6 -5.59 -3.49 -16.49
CA LEU A 6 -5.64 -4.74 -15.73
C LEU A 6 -4.27 -5.00 -15.09
N ILE A 7 -4.28 -5.35 -13.80
CA ILE A 7 -3.07 -5.72 -13.05
C ILE A 7 -3.10 -7.23 -12.85
N HIS A 8 -2.06 -7.93 -13.32
CA HIS A 8 -1.86 -9.37 -13.13
C HIS A 8 -0.77 -9.61 -12.08
N PRO A 9 -1.13 -9.85 -10.81
CA PRO A 9 -0.15 -10.14 -9.78
C PRO A 9 0.46 -11.53 -10.00
N LEU A 10 1.78 -11.62 -9.85
CA LEU A 10 2.55 -12.86 -9.93
C LEU A 10 3.33 -13.05 -8.63
N VAL A 11 3.48 -14.31 -8.21
CA VAL A 11 4.31 -14.68 -7.06
C VAL A 11 5.47 -15.51 -7.59
N GLY A 12 6.69 -15.07 -7.29
CA GLY A 12 7.93 -15.76 -7.66
C GLY A 12 8.67 -16.22 -6.42
N TRP A 13 9.19 -17.45 -6.45
CA TRP A 13 10.19 -17.89 -5.49
C TRP A 13 11.56 -17.37 -5.93
N ILE A 14 12.29 -16.73 -5.02
CA ILE A 14 13.60 -16.14 -5.30
C ILE A 14 14.65 -16.98 -4.57
N GLU A 15 15.55 -17.62 -5.31
CA GLU A 15 16.58 -18.50 -4.75
C GLU A 15 17.87 -17.77 -4.38
N GLY A 16 18.32 -17.94 -3.14
CA GLY A 16 19.61 -17.41 -2.70
C GLY A 16 19.55 -15.93 -2.28
N ARG A 17 20.74 -15.35 -2.07
CA ARG A 17 20.88 -14.02 -1.47
C ARG A 17 21.11 -12.97 -2.55
N HIS A 18 20.06 -12.28 -2.96
CA HIS A 18 20.14 -11.25 -3.99
C HIS A 18 20.54 -9.90 -3.39
N ARG A 19 21.55 -9.26 -3.99
CA ARG A 19 21.83 -7.84 -3.75
C ARG A 19 20.96 -7.00 -4.67
N LEU A 20 19.78 -6.62 -4.20
CA LEU A 20 18.90 -5.70 -4.90
C LEU A 20 19.50 -4.30 -4.87
N LYS A 21 19.48 -3.59 -6.00
CA LYS A 21 19.92 -2.20 -6.11
C LYS A 21 18.80 -1.36 -6.74
N PRO A 22 18.41 -0.24 -6.13
CA PRO A 22 17.47 0.69 -6.76
C PRO A 22 18.06 1.28 -8.05
N ASN A 23 17.18 1.66 -8.98
CA ASN A 23 17.50 2.49 -10.13
C ASN A 23 16.94 3.91 -9.91
N TRP A 24 16.97 4.76 -10.94
CA TRP A 24 16.48 6.14 -10.85
C TRP A 24 14.97 6.28 -10.65
N GLU A 25 14.17 5.24 -10.96
CA GLU A 25 12.71 5.22 -10.74
C GLU A 25 12.35 4.74 -9.33
N VAL A 26 13.27 4.03 -8.65
CA VAL A 26 12.99 3.36 -7.38
C VAL A 26 13.78 4.03 -6.28
N THR A 27 13.09 4.79 -5.43
CA THR A 27 13.71 5.45 -4.27
C THR A 27 14.27 4.45 -3.26
N ARG A 28 13.56 3.34 -3.03
CA ARG A 28 13.88 2.39 -1.96
C ARG A 28 13.35 0.98 -2.23
N ILE A 29 14.03 -0.03 -1.69
CA ILE A 29 13.58 -1.42 -1.67
C ILE A 29 13.44 -1.86 -0.22
N VAL A 30 12.23 -2.24 0.19
CA VAL A 30 11.89 -2.62 1.57
C VAL A 30 11.60 -4.11 1.62
N SER A 31 12.26 -4.83 2.54
CA SER A 31 12.02 -6.27 2.77
C SER A 31 11.11 -6.46 3.97
N ILE A 32 9.85 -6.86 3.73
CA ILE A 32 8.88 -7.11 4.80
C ILE A 32 8.83 -8.62 5.09
N PRO A 33 9.14 -9.07 6.32
CA PRO A 33 8.99 -10.46 6.71
C PRO A 33 7.52 -10.90 6.61
N LEU A 34 7.28 -12.09 6.06
CA LEU A 34 5.92 -12.62 5.89
C LEU A 34 5.14 -12.72 7.21
N ARG A 35 5.82 -13.07 8.31
CA ARG A 35 5.22 -13.08 9.66
C ARG A 35 4.70 -11.71 10.10
N SER A 36 5.34 -10.62 9.66
CA SER A 36 4.91 -9.27 9.99
C SER A 36 3.61 -8.93 9.27
N LEU A 37 3.45 -9.38 8.02
CA LEU A 37 2.19 -9.24 7.28
C LEU A 37 1.03 -10.03 7.91
N LEU A 38 1.32 -11.06 8.70
CA LEU A 38 0.31 -11.85 9.41
C LEU A 38 -0.04 -11.29 10.80
N ASP A 39 0.58 -10.18 11.22
CA ASP A 39 0.29 -9.53 12.50
C ASP A 39 -0.94 -8.61 12.37
N PRO A 40 -2.07 -8.93 13.00
CA PRO A 40 -3.28 -8.11 12.93
C PRO A 40 -3.08 -6.71 13.55
N SER A 41 -2.13 -6.53 14.46
CA SER A 41 -1.91 -5.24 15.13
C SER A 41 -1.29 -4.18 14.20
N ALA A 42 -0.57 -4.63 13.16
CA ALA A 42 0.09 -3.78 12.18
C ALA A 42 -0.86 -3.17 11.13
N TYR A 43 -2.13 -3.59 11.11
CA TYR A 43 -3.15 -3.05 10.22
C TYR A 43 -3.86 -1.86 10.84
N THR A 44 -4.02 -0.78 10.10
CA THR A 44 -4.75 0.38 10.57
C THR A 44 -5.47 1.09 9.44
N ARG A 45 -6.09 2.23 9.74
CA ARG A 45 -6.80 3.04 8.77
C ARG A 45 -5.87 4.06 8.13
N TYR A 46 -6.00 4.25 6.83
CA TYR A 46 -5.32 5.29 6.06
C TYR A 46 -6.34 6.28 5.55
N ARG A 47 -6.22 7.54 5.96
CA ARG A 47 -7.15 8.60 5.57
C ARG A 47 -6.52 9.43 4.46
N LEU A 48 -7.04 9.25 3.25
CA LEU A 48 -6.59 10.01 2.09
C LEU A 48 -7.41 11.30 2.00
N TYR A 49 -6.76 12.43 2.28
CA TYR A 49 -7.28 13.75 2.01
C TYR A 49 -7.09 14.08 0.54
N VAL A 50 -8.14 14.54 -0.12
CA VAL A 50 -8.08 14.99 -1.50
C VAL A 50 -8.02 16.51 -1.49
N ASP A 51 -7.00 17.09 -2.13
CA ASP A 51 -6.92 18.54 -2.28
C ASP A 51 -8.20 19.08 -2.93
N PRO A 52 -8.79 20.20 -2.45
CA PRO A 52 -10.04 20.73 -2.99
C PRO A 52 -10.03 20.95 -4.52
N GLN A 53 -8.89 21.37 -5.09
CA GLN A 53 -8.73 21.59 -6.53
C GLN A 53 -8.77 20.27 -7.31
N VAL A 54 -8.28 19.18 -6.68
CA VAL A 54 -8.30 17.82 -7.22
C VAL A 54 -9.66 17.16 -7.00
N ALA A 55 -10.29 17.39 -5.85
CA ALA A 55 -11.58 16.83 -5.47
C ALA A 55 -12.67 17.22 -6.47
N ALA A 56 -12.68 18.48 -6.91
CA ALA A 56 -13.61 18.99 -7.93
C ALA A 56 -13.40 18.33 -9.31
N LYS A 57 -12.16 17.96 -9.66
CA LYS A 57 -11.83 17.29 -10.93
C LYS A 57 -12.16 15.79 -10.91
N LEU A 58 -11.99 15.12 -9.76
CA LEU A 58 -12.13 13.67 -9.63
C LEU A 58 -13.46 13.22 -9.02
N ASN A 59 -14.31 14.14 -8.55
CA ASN A 59 -15.49 13.83 -7.72
C ASN A 59 -15.15 12.88 -6.57
N ARG A 60 -13.99 13.09 -5.92
CA ARG A 60 -13.55 12.28 -4.78
C ARG A 60 -13.43 13.14 -3.54
N THR A 61 -14.04 12.66 -2.47
CA THR A 61 -13.92 13.21 -1.12
C THR A 61 -12.85 12.46 -0.34
N THR A 62 -12.59 12.91 0.89
CA THR A 62 -11.79 12.15 1.85
C THR A 62 -12.32 10.72 1.98
N GLN A 63 -11.41 9.74 1.90
CA GLN A 63 -11.73 8.32 1.98
C GLN A 63 -10.78 7.61 2.95
N ASP A 64 -11.36 6.67 3.70
CA ASP A 64 -10.61 5.82 4.60
C ASP A 64 -10.37 4.47 3.91
N PHE A 65 -9.12 4.02 3.93
CA PHE A 65 -8.66 2.74 3.39
C PHE A 65 -8.00 1.90 4.48
N LEU A 66 -7.89 0.59 4.25
CA LEU A 66 -6.99 -0.25 5.03
C LEU A 66 -5.54 0.04 4.64
N CYS A 67 -4.65 0.14 5.63
CA CYS A 67 -3.21 0.09 5.42
C CYS A 67 -2.53 -0.89 6.39
N PHE A 68 -1.31 -1.27 6.01
CA PHE A 68 -0.36 -2.02 6.82
C PHE A 68 0.84 -1.13 7.13
N LEU A 69 1.27 -1.13 8.39
CA LEU A 69 2.43 -0.39 8.87
C LEU A 69 3.60 -1.33 9.12
N TYR A 70 4.76 -0.96 8.59
CA TYR A 70 6.00 -1.69 8.82
C TYR A 70 7.09 -0.76 9.32
N GLN A 71 7.68 -1.10 10.46
CA GLN A 71 8.86 -0.42 10.99
C GLN A 71 10.10 -1.03 10.34
N ASP A 72 10.76 -0.29 9.45
CA ASP A 72 12.05 -0.66 8.87
C ASP A 72 13.17 0.16 9.53
N GLY A 73 13.61 -0.31 10.69
CA GLY A 73 14.55 0.44 11.53
C GLY A 73 13.92 1.74 12.05
N VAL A 74 14.40 2.88 11.55
CA VAL A 74 13.93 4.21 11.98
C VAL A 74 12.69 4.65 11.19
N ASP A 75 12.54 4.17 9.96
CA ASP A 75 11.47 4.60 9.06
C ASP A 75 10.21 3.75 9.24
N VAL A 76 9.04 4.38 9.04
CA VAL A 76 7.74 3.69 8.99
C VAL A 76 7.26 3.67 7.55
N GLU A 77 7.10 2.46 7.02
CA GLU A 77 6.59 2.21 5.69
C GLU A 77 5.08 1.95 5.75
N VAL A 78 4.33 2.63 4.87
CA VAL A 78 2.87 2.51 4.79
C VAL A 78 2.48 1.81 3.50
N LEU A 79 2.00 0.57 3.61
CA LEU A 79 1.50 -0.19 2.47
C LEU A 79 -0.02 -0.10 2.41
N TRP A 80 -0.58 0.39 1.31
CA TRP A 80 -2.03 0.57 1.13
C TRP A 80 -2.44 0.43 -0.34
N GLY A 81 -3.74 0.57 -0.61
CA GLY A 81 -4.27 0.61 -1.98
C GLY A 81 -4.16 -0.74 -2.72
N ALA A 82 -3.90 -0.67 -4.03
CA ALA A 82 -3.89 -1.86 -4.90
C ALA A 82 -2.82 -2.88 -4.48
N THR A 83 -1.63 -2.42 -4.08
CA THR A 83 -0.54 -3.30 -3.65
C THR A 83 -0.91 -4.06 -2.39
N LEU A 84 -1.47 -3.38 -1.37
CA LEU A 84 -1.95 -4.07 -0.17
C LEU A 84 -3.04 -5.08 -0.50
N ARG A 85 -3.99 -4.73 -1.37
CA ARG A 85 -5.06 -5.65 -1.79
C ARG A 85 -4.49 -6.92 -2.43
N ILE A 86 -3.49 -6.80 -3.28
CA ILE A 86 -2.81 -7.95 -3.90
C ILE A 86 -2.14 -8.83 -2.84
N VAL A 87 -1.44 -8.20 -1.88
CA VAL A 87 -0.80 -8.92 -0.77
C VAL A 87 -1.84 -9.65 0.07
N LEU A 88 -2.94 -9.01 0.44
CA LEU A 88 -4.00 -9.65 1.24
C LEU A 88 -4.65 -10.83 0.52
N LEU A 89 -4.89 -10.73 -0.80
CA LEU A 89 -5.39 -11.85 -1.59
C LEU A 89 -4.41 -13.04 -1.59
N PHE A 90 -3.11 -12.77 -1.60
CA PHE A 90 -2.09 -13.81 -1.45
C PHE A 90 -2.12 -14.44 -0.05
N LEU A 91 -2.18 -13.62 1.01
CA LEU A 91 -2.20 -14.10 2.39
C LEU A 91 -3.45 -14.92 2.72
N GLU A 92 -4.61 -14.50 2.23
CA GLU A 92 -5.86 -15.25 2.35
C GLU A 92 -5.74 -16.62 1.66
N LYS A 93 -5.24 -16.64 0.41
CA LYS A 93 -5.10 -17.88 -0.38
C LYS A 93 -4.12 -18.89 0.23
N ILE A 94 -3.01 -18.42 0.81
CA ILE A 94 -1.93 -19.29 1.29
C ILE A 94 -2.05 -19.60 2.79
N PHE A 95 -2.49 -18.63 3.59
CA PHE A 95 -2.50 -18.74 5.05
C PHE A 95 -3.91 -18.67 5.67
N GLY A 96 -4.95 -18.42 4.88
CA GLY A 96 -6.30 -18.18 5.41
C GLY A 96 -6.41 -16.89 6.22
N PHE A 97 -5.45 -15.96 6.06
CA PHE A 97 -5.41 -14.73 6.83
C PHE A 97 -6.35 -13.68 6.22
N THR A 98 -7.18 -13.08 7.07
CA THR A 98 -7.98 -11.89 6.76
C THR A 98 -7.59 -10.76 7.70
N PRO A 99 -7.42 -9.52 7.20
CA PRO A 99 -7.09 -8.39 8.06
C PRO A 99 -8.26 -8.09 9.01
N PRO A 100 -7.98 -7.49 10.18
CA PRO A 100 -9.03 -7.11 11.11
C PRO A 100 -9.86 -5.93 10.57
N ASP A 101 -11.05 -5.72 11.14
CA ASP A 101 -11.74 -4.45 10.99
C ASP A 101 -10.92 -3.33 11.66
N VAL A 102 -10.67 -2.26 10.90
CA VAL A 102 -9.87 -1.10 11.31
C VAL A 102 -10.69 0.16 11.48
N SER A 103 -12.02 0.08 11.37
CA SER A 103 -12.93 1.23 11.43
C SER A 103 -12.78 2.04 12.73
N SER A 104 -12.50 1.37 13.85
CA SER A 104 -12.27 1.97 15.17
C SER A 104 -10.80 2.32 15.46
N ARG A 105 -9.87 1.98 14.57
CA ARG A 105 -8.43 2.23 14.78
C ARG A 105 -8.06 3.69 14.47
N PRO A 106 -6.97 4.20 15.07
CA PRO A 106 -6.36 5.46 14.67
C PRO A 106 -6.07 5.47 13.16
N PHE A 107 -6.02 6.65 12.54
CA PHE A 107 -5.71 6.74 11.13
C PHE A 107 -4.32 7.35 10.87
N VAL A 108 -3.73 6.96 9.75
CA VAL A 108 -2.53 7.54 9.17
C VAL A 108 -2.95 8.50 8.07
N PRO A 109 -2.56 9.79 8.13
CA PRO A 109 -2.94 10.76 7.11
C PRO A 109 -2.14 10.54 5.81
N GLY A 110 -2.82 10.71 4.68
CA GLY A 110 -2.23 10.80 3.35
C GLY A 110 -2.83 11.96 2.58
N ILE A 111 -2.07 12.56 1.66
CA ILE A 111 -2.54 13.67 0.83
C ILE A 111 -2.49 13.23 -0.64
N LEU A 112 -3.61 13.42 -1.32
CA LEU A 112 -3.73 13.32 -2.77
C LEU A 112 -3.70 14.74 -3.34
N ASP A 113 -2.51 15.19 -3.71
CA ASP A 113 -2.27 16.48 -4.36
C ASP A 113 -2.01 16.31 -5.87
N GLU A 114 -1.77 17.43 -6.57
CA GLU A 114 -1.47 17.39 -8.00
C GLU A 114 -0.14 16.68 -8.31
N ALA A 115 0.81 16.64 -7.37
CA ALA A 115 2.09 15.95 -7.56
C ALA A 115 1.87 14.43 -7.63
N TYR A 116 1.03 13.89 -6.75
CA TYR A 116 0.64 12.49 -6.74
C TYR A 116 -0.05 12.07 -8.05
N LEU A 117 -0.98 12.88 -8.58
CA LEU A 117 -1.68 12.56 -9.83
C LEU A 117 -0.75 12.54 -11.04
N ASN A 118 0.26 13.41 -11.04
CA ASN A 118 1.23 13.51 -12.12
C ASN A 118 2.39 12.54 -11.97
N GLY A 119 2.40 11.70 -10.93
CA GLY A 119 3.49 10.75 -10.66
C GLY A 119 4.82 11.44 -10.37
N ARG A 120 4.79 12.68 -9.90
CA ARG A 120 5.97 13.45 -9.48
C ARG A 120 6.14 13.29 -7.98
N LEU A 121 6.66 12.13 -7.57
CA LEU A 121 7.15 11.89 -6.22
C LEU A 121 8.61 12.34 -6.11
#